data_AF-A0A7S0W689-F1
#
_entry.id   AF-A0A7S0W689-F1
#
_cell.length_a   1.000
_cell.length_b   1.000
_cell.length_c   1.000
_cell.angle_alpha   90.00
_cell.angle_beta   90.00
_cell.angle_gamma   90.00
#
_symmetry.space_group_name_H-M   'P 1'
#
loop_
_entity.id
_entity.type
_entity.pdbx_description
1 polymer ?
#
loop_
_entity_poly.entity_id
_entity_poly.type
_entity_poly.pdbx_seq_one_letter_code
_entity_poly.pdbx_strand_id
1 'polypeptide(L)'
;PFLGGTPRLQGAYRLNVGGGGCTAALAQLLALRWPAHRSTATVLNANHIKETYCYVAKGKYLEELRTYQSLATCKDKVVRIQLPYTEKEVPTLSEEDIERRKRQRTEAADRLREMARAKREAQMESLRGAIRGMEEALAQSKGAKSKELPALNERVQGMGVSDLKALPKAIGQRLKQLADVKARHKGKGYDVQDGDEFSHLAHLLGEGEDAHNRFDLVDRPDSELTREQLDEKRKQKMLRGAALAREAEKRRKDQEREEKRRRKEEEERQRQEDPQQWLRDAR
;
A
#
# COMPACT_ATOMS: atom_id res chain seq x y z
N PRO A 1 -75.11 15.48 -10.01
CA PRO A 1 -75.56 16.80 -9.50
C PRO A 1 -76.84 16.62 -8.68
N PHE A 2 -77.11 17.50 -7.70
CA PHE A 2 -78.36 17.48 -6.94
C PHE A 2 -79.31 18.54 -7.49
N LEU A 3 -80.58 18.18 -7.71
CA LEU A 3 -81.64 19.11 -8.11
C LEU A 3 -82.80 18.94 -7.14
N GLY A 4 -83.17 20.01 -6.43
CA GLY A 4 -84.23 19.98 -5.41
C GLY A 4 -84.01 18.90 -4.34
N GLY A 5 -82.77 18.68 -3.90
CA GLY A 5 -82.42 17.66 -2.92
C GLY A 5 -82.31 16.23 -3.46
N THR A 6 -82.67 15.97 -4.73
CA THR A 6 -82.57 14.64 -5.34
C THR A 6 -81.29 14.49 -6.18
N PRO A 7 -80.52 13.39 -6.02
CA PRO A 7 -79.33 13.14 -6.83
C PRO A 7 -79.70 12.68 -8.24
N ARG A 8 -79.16 13.35 -9.27
CA ARG A 8 -79.24 12.95 -10.67
C ARG A 8 -78.00 12.16 -11.07
N LEU A 9 -78.13 10.83 -11.09
CA LEU A 9 -77.03 9.91 -11.37
C LEU A 9 -76.54 9.95 -12.82
N GLN A 10 -77.43 10.23 -13.78
CA GLN A 10 -77.08 10.31 -15.21
C GLN A 10 -76.05 11.41 -15.52
N GLY A 11 -75.98 12.47 -14.70
CA GLY A 11 -74.97 13.53 -14.81
C GLY A 11 -73.82 13.38 -13.81
N ALA A 12 -73.68 12.22 -13.15
CA ALA A 12 -72.59 11.98 -12.21
C ALA A 12 -71.34 11.51 -12.95
N TYR A 13 -70.20 12.09 -12.61
CA TYR A 13 -68.89 11.67 -13.09
C TYR A 13 -68.00 11.33 -11.90
N ARG A 14 -67.27 10.23 -12.00
CA ARG A 14 -66.26 9.82 -11.02
C ARG A 14 -64.89 10.07 -11.61
N LEU A 15 -64.10 10.91 -10.95
CA LEU A 15 -62.67 11.03 -11.21
C LEU A 15 -61.94 10.00 -10.37
N ASN A 16 -61.05 9.22 -11.00
CA ASN A 16 -60.20 8.27 -10.29
C ASN A 16 -58.93 8.95 -9.76
N VAL A 17 -59.14 10.09 -9.09
CA VAL A 17 -58.09 10.89 -8.46
C VAL A 17 -58.58 11.22 -7.05
N GLY A 18 -57.71 11.00 -6.07
CA GLY A 18 -58.04 11.25 -4.68
C GLY A 18 -56.78 11.40 -3.84
N GLY A 19 -56.96 11.76 -2.57
CA GLY A 19 -55.87 12.07 -1.65
C GLY A 19 -54.82 10.96 -1.55
N GLY A 20 -55.24 9.69 -1.53
CA GLY A 20 -54.33 8.54 -1.46
C GLY A 20 -53.39 8.44 -2.67
N GLY A 21 -53.92 8.64 -3.88
CA GLY A 21 -53.12 8.65 -5.11
C GLY A 21 -52.13 9.82 -5.14
N CYS A 22 -52.57 11.01 -4.72
CA CYS A 22 -51.71 12.19 -4.62
C CYS A 22 -50.58 11.99 -3.60
N THR A 23 -50.89 11.43 -2.43
CA THR A 23 -49.89 11.12 -1.39
C THR A 23 -48.87 10.10 -1.89
N ALA A 24 -49.34 9.03 -2.56
CA ALA A 24 -48.45 8.01 -3.12
C ALA A 24 -47.52 8.60 -4.21
N ALA A 25 -48.06 9.44 -5.09
CA ALA A 25 -47.27 10.13 -6.11
C ALA A 25 -46.21 11.05 -5.47
N LEU A 26 -46.57 11.82 -4.43
CA LEU A 26 -45.62 12.66 -3.71
C LEU A 26 -44.50 11.84 -3.06
N ALA A 27 -44.84 10.73 -2.38
CA ALA A 27 -43.84 9.85 -1.78
C ALA A 27 -42.83 9.31 -2.82
N GLN A 28 -43.32 8.91 -3.99
CA GLN A 28 -42.47 8.46 -5.11
C GLN A 28 -41.56 9.58 -5.63
N LEU A 29 -42.09 10.79 -5.81
CA LEU A 29 -41.31 11.94 -6.26
C LEU A 29 -40.20 12.31 -5.25
N LEU A 30 -40.51 12.31 -3.95
CA LEU A 30 -39.51 12.55 -2.90
C LEU A 30 -38.41 11.47 -2.92
N ALA A 31 -38.78 10.19 -3.06
CA ALA A 31 -37.84 9.08 -3.14
C ALA A 31 -36.92 9.16 -4.37
N LEU A 32 -37.46 9.59 -5.52
CA LEU A 32 -36.68 9.78 -6.75
C LEU A 32 -35.73 10.97 -6.63
N ARG A 33 -36.16 12.05 -5.97
CA ARG A 33 -35.36 13.27 -5.82
C ARG A 33 -34.20 13.10 -4.83
N TRP A 34 -34.38 12.29 -3.79
CA TRP A 34 -33.36 12.00 -2.77
C TRP A 34 -33.23 10.49 -2.51
N PRO A 35 -32.55 9.73 -3.40
CA PRO A 35 -32.46 8.28 -3.29
C PRO A 35 -31.84 7.78 -1.98
N ALA A 36 -30.82 8.48 -1.47
CA ALA A 36 -30.16 8.14 -0.21
C ALA A 36 -31.09 8.22 1.02
N HIS A 37 -32.18 8.99 0.91
CA HIS A 37 -33.18 9.17 1.97
C HIS A 37 -34.52 8.53 1.61
N ARG A 38 -34.53 7.54 0.72
CA ARG A 38 -35.78 6.87 0.31
C ARG A 38 -36.58 6.30 1.49
N SER A 39 -35.89 5.83 2.54
CA SER A 39 -36.53 5.32 3.76
C SER A 39 -37.35 6.37 4.51
N THR A 40 -37.02 7.66 4.38
CA THR A 40 -37.77 8.74 5.04
C THR A 40 -38.98 9.20 4.22
N ALA A 41 -39.03 8.90 2.93
CA ALA A 41 -40.14 9.23 2.03
C ALA A 41 -41.32 8.23 2.16
N THR A 42 -41.75 7.96 3.40
CA THR A 42 -42.89 7.08 3.68
C THR A 42 -44.22 7.73 3.27
N VAL A 43 -45.26 6.92 3.04
CA VAL A 43 -46.61 7.41 2.73
C VAL A 43 -47.15 8.31 3.84
N LEU A 44 -46.86 7.99 5.11
CA LEU A 44 -47.25 8.80 6.26
C LEU A 44 -46.60 10.18 6.23
N ASN A 45 -45.28 10.24 6.04
CA ASN A 45 -44.54 11.50 5.97
C ASN A 45 -44.96 12.32 4.74
N ALA A 46 -45.12 11.68 3.58
CA ALA A 46 -45.64 12.34 2.40
C ALA A 46 -47.05 12.89 2.61
N ASN A 47 -47.92 12.17 3.35
CA ASN A 47 -49.25 12.67 3.66
C ASN A 47 -49.17 13.91 4.54
N HIS A 48 -48.33 13.87 5.59
CA HIS A 48 -48.11 15.03 6.45
C HIS A 48 -47.59 16.23 5.65
N ILE A 49 -46.59 16.04 4.79
CA ILE A 49 -46.07 17.10 3.92
C ILE A 49 -47.17 17.66 3.01
N LYS A 50 -47.99 16.79 2.42
CA LYS A 50 -49.10 17.17 1.54
C LYS A 50 -50.16 18.00 2.27
N GLU A 51 -50.59 17.56 3.44
CA GLU A 51 -51.61 18.28 4.22
C GLU A 51 -51.07 19.60 4.82
N THR A 52 -49.77 19.68 5.13
CA THR A 52 -49.18 20.86 5.79
C THR A 52 -48.63 21.91 4.81
N TYR A 53 -48.03 21.49 3.69
CA TYR A 53 -47.25 22.39 2.83
C TYR A 53 -47.71 22.44 1.37
N CYS A 54 -48.50 21.48 0.90
CA CYS A 54 -49.03 21.54 -0.45
C CYS A 54 -50.29 22.40 -0.50
N TYR A 55 -50.46 23.12 -1.62
CA TYR A 55 -51.63 23.94 -1.87
C TYR A 55 -51.98 23.91 -3.36
N VAL A 56 -53.23 24.28 -3.67
CA VAL A 56 -53.68 24.47 -5.05
C VAL A 56 -53.39 25.92 -5.44
N ALA A 57 -52.66 26.13 -6.54
CA ALA A 57 -52.38 27.46 -7.05
C ALA A 57 -53.70 28.20 -7.35
N LYS A 58 -53.84 29.44 -6.85
CA LYS A 58 -55.08 30.22 -6.97
C LYS A 58 -55.28 30.83 -8.36
N GLY A 59 -54.18 31.07 -9.08
CA GLY A 59 -54.17 31.70 -10.41
C GLY A 59 -53.76 30.72 -11.52
N LYS A 60 -53.10 31.25 -12.54
CA LYS A 60 -52.58 30.43 -13.65
C LYS A 60 -51.41 29.57 -13.16
N TYR A 61 -51.61 28.26 -13.16
CA TYR A 61 -50.62 27.28 -12.72
C TYR A 61 -49.24 27.48 -13.36
N LEU A 62 -49.16 27.76 -14.66
CA LEU A 62 -47.89 27.94 -15.36
C LEU A 62 -47.13 29.20 -14.92
N GLU A 63 -47.83 30.27 -14.54
CA GLU A 63 -47.19 31.49 -14.04
C GLU A 63 -46.64 31.26 -12.63
N GLU A 64 -47.41 30.58 -11.76
CA GLU A 64 -46.96 30.15 -10.44
C GLU A 64 -45.73 29.24 -10.54
N LEU A 65 -45.76 28.25 -11.43
CA LEU A 65 -44.65 27.31 -11.62
C LEU A 65 -43.34 28.02 -12.02
N ARG A 66 -43.40 29.06 -12.85
CA ARG A 66 -42.23 29.87 -13.24
C ARG A 66 -41.56 30.55 -12.05
N THR A 67 -42.31 30.88 -10.99
CA THR A 67 -41.72 31.47 -9.76
C THR A 67 -40.75 30.54 -9.04
N TYR A 68 -40.85 29.22 -9.26
CA TYR A 68 -39.97 28.22 -8.65
C TYR A 68 -38.68 27.95 -9.46
N GLN A 69 -38.47 28.61 -10.59
CA GLN A 69 -37.24 28.45 -11.39
C GLN A 69 -36.01 29.07 -10.72
N SER A 70 -36.20 30.06 -9.84
CA SER A 70 -35.12 30.73 -9.12
C SER A 70 -35.39 30.76 -7.62
N LEU A 71 -34.35 30.43 -6.84
CA LEU A 71 -34.38 30.54 -5.37
C LEU A 71 -34.62 31.98 -4.89
N ALA A 72 -34.24 32.98 -5.68
CA ALA A 72 -34.48 34.38 -5.35
C ALA A 72 -35.97 34.74 -5.38
N THR A 73 -36.75 34.12 -6.29
CA THR A 73 -38.17 34.42 -6.48
C THR A 73 -39.09 33.57 -5.62
N CYS A 74 -38.64 32.39 -5.17
CA CYS A 74 -39.45 31.48 -4.36
C CYS A 74 -39.00 31.35 -2.90
N LYS A 75 -38.09 32.20 -2.41
CA LYS A 75 -37.49 32.08 -1.07
C LYS A 75 -38.52 31.86 0.04
N ASP A 76 -39.62 32.61 0.00
CA ASP A 76 -40.69 32.55 1.01
C ASP A 76 -41.61 31.32 0.85
N LYS A 77 -41.52 30.61 -0.28
CA LYS A 77 -42.28 29.39 -0.60
C LYS A 77 -41.47 28.11 -0.40
N VAL A 78 -40.17 28.22 -0.07
CA VAL A 78 -39.31 27.05 0.14
C VAL A 78 -39.50 26.51 1.56
N VAL A 79 -39.93 25.25 1.64
CA VAL A 79 -40.04 24.52 2.91
C VAL A 79 -38.78 23.69 3.11
N ARG A 80 -38.15 23.82 4.28
CA ARG A 80 -37.00 23.00 4.69
C ARG A 80 -37.45 22.01 5.75
N ILE A 81 -37.23 20.72 5.48
CA ILE A 81 -37.61 19.64 6.39
C ILE A 81 -36.33 19.02 6.93
N GLN A 82 -36.13 19.10 8.24
CA GLN A 82 -35.02 18.43 8.91
C GLN A 82 -35.34 16.94 9.04
N LEU A 83 -34.45 16.10 8.52
CA LEU A 83 -34.53 14.66 8.73
C LEU A 83 -33.90 14.28 10.07
N PRO A 84 -34.26 13.13 10.66
CA PRO A 84 -33.58 12.61 11.83
C PRO A 84 -32.07 12.57 11.58
N TYR A 85 -31.34 13.31 12.41
CA TYR A 85 -29.90 13.38 12.38
C TYR A 85 -29.40 13.04 13.78
N THR A 86 -28.57 12.01 13.86
CA THR A 86 -27.81 11.73 15.06
C THR A 86 -26.47 12.42 14.88
N GLU A 87 -26.22 13.44 15.69
CA GLU A 87 -24.90 14.03 15.76
C GLU A 87 -23.92 12.93 16.13
N LYS A 88 -22.95 12.68 15.25
CA LYS A 88 -21.87 11.75 15.60
C LYS A 88 -21.13 12.42 16.75
N GLU A 89 -21.28 11.90 17.95
CA GLU A 89 -20.41 12.25 19.05
C GLU A 89 -18.99 12.07 18.55
N VAL A 90 -18.31 13.19 18.28
CA VAL A 90 -16.86 13.17 18.13
C VAL A 90 -16.40 12.88 19.55
N PRO A 91 -15.88 11.68 19.85
CA PRO A 91 -15.44 11.42 21.20
C PRO A 91 -14.35 12.45 21.48
N THR A 92 -14.62 13.37 22.39
CA THR A 92 -13.63 14.25 23.00
C THR A 92 -12.77 13.34 23.85
N LEU A 93 -11.91 12.56 23.19
CA LEU A 93 -10.96 11.70 23.86
C LEU A 93 -10.12 12.62 24.75
N SER A 94 -10.10 12.33 26.05
CA SER A 94 -9.16 12.96 26.99
C SER A 94 -7.75 12.89 26.41
N GLU A 95 -6.93 13.91 26.64
CA GLU A 95 -5.52 13.91 26.21
C GLU A 95 -4.80 12.62 26.66
N GLU A 96 -5.17 12.09 27.83
CA GLU A 96 -4.67 10.82 28.37
C GLU A 96 -5.06 9.60 27.51
N ASP A 97 -6.27 9.57 26.96
CA ASP A 97 -6.73 8.47 26.09
C ASP A 97 -6.09 8.53 24.70
N ILE A 98 -5.79 9.75 24.21
CA ILE A 98 -5.04 9.96 22.96
C ILE A 98 -3.61 9.45 23.15
N GLU A 99 -2.98 9.80 24.28
CA GLU A 99 -1.63 9.37 24.64
C GLU A 99 -1.56 7.84 24.77
N ARG A 100 -2.55 7.22 25.43
CA ARG A 100 -2.65 5.76 25.57
C ARG A 100 -2.79 5.06 24.22
N ARG A 101 -3.63 5.57 23.32
CA ARG A 101 -3.77 5.00 21.96
C ARG A 101 -2.52 5.19 21.12
N LYS A 102 -1.83 6.32 21.25
CA LYS A 102 -0.53 6.55 20.61
C LYS A 102 0.50 5.53 21.11
N ARG A 103 0.64 5.36 22.43
CA ARG A 103 1.54 4.37 23.05
C ARG A 103 1.23 2.93 22.60
N GLN A 104 -0.05 2.54 22.59
CA GLN A 104 -0.44 1.22 22.08
C GLN A 104 -0.11 1.05 20.60
N ARG A 105 -0.29 2.09 19.78
CA ARG A 105 0.04 2.05 18.36
C ARG A 105 1.54 2.00 18.11
N THR A 106 2.34 2.72 18.89
CA THR A 106 3.80 2.66 18.79
C THR A 106 4.31 1.29 19.24
N GLU A 107 3.85 0.78 20.39
CA GLU A 107 4.21 -0.55 20.88
C GLU A 107 3.81 -1.66 19.90
N ALA A 108 2.60 -1.58 19.31
CA ALA A 108 2.16 -2.54 18.31
C ALA A 108 3.00 -2.45 17.02
N ALA A 109 3.34 -1.23 16.58
CA ALA A 109 4.22 -1.02 15.43
C ALA A 109 5.63 -1.56 15.68
N ASP A 110 6.16 -1.38 16.88
CA ASP A 110 7.50 -1.85 17.26
C ASP A 110 7.52 -3.37 17.39
N ARG A 111 6.50 -3.99 18.00
CA ARG A 111 6.34 -5.46 17.98
C ARG A 111 6.28 -6.03 16.57
N LEU A 112 5.56 -5.38 15.66
CA LEU A 112 5.50 -5.80 14.26
C LEU A 112 6.86 -5.66 13.55
N ARG A 113 7.63 -4.60 13.85
CA ARG A 113 8.98 -4.41 13.33
C ARG A 113 9.94 -5.48 13.85
N GLU A 114 9.85 -5.83 15.13
CA GLU A 114 10.62 -6.91 15.75
C GLU A 114 10.28 -8.27 15.16
N MET A 115 8.99 -8.62 15.05
CA MET A 115 8.57 -9.86 14.39
C MET A 115 9.05 -9.93 12.94
N ALA A 116 8.97 -8.81 12.21
CA ALA A 116 9.50 -8.74 10.85
C ALA A 116 11.03 -8.87 10.82
N ARG A 117 11.76 -8.35 11.81
CA ARG A 117 13.22 -8.52 11.95
C ARG A 117 13.57 -9.97 12.24
N ALA A 118 12.94 -10.59 13.24
CA ALA A 118 13.15 -11.98 13.62
C ALA A 118 12.86 -12.93 12.45
N LYS A 119 11.77 -12.71 11.70
CA LYS A 119 11.44 -13.53 10.52
C LYS A 119 12.49 -13.43 9.42
N ARG A 120 13.07 -12.24 9.21
CA ARG A 120 14.16 -12.03 8.25
C ARG A 120 15.43 -12.75 8.69
N GLU A 121 15.83 -12.57 9.95
CA GLU A 121 17.01 -13.22 10.52
C GLU A 121 16.85 -14.76 10.49
N ALA A 122 15.68 -15.30 10.85
CA ALA A 122 15.41 -16.73 10.78
C ALA A 122 15.47 -17.29 9.35
N GLN A 123 14.96 -16.54 8.35
CA GLN A 123 15.06 -16.93 6.95
C GLN A 123 16.53 -16.98 6.48
N MET A 124 17.32 -15.99 6.89
CA MET A 124 18.76 -15.92 6.57
C MET A 124 19.54 -17.06 7.23
N GLU A 125 19.25 -17.34 8.50
CA GLU A 125 19.91 -18.41 9.25
C GLU A 125 19.55 -19.80 8.72
N SER A 126 18.30 -20.02 8.33
CA SER A 126 17.87 -21.26 7.69
C SER A 126 18.63 -21.53 6.38
N LEU A 127 18.82 -20.49 5.56
CA LEU A 127 19.59 -20.60 4.32
C LEU A 127 21.08 -20.86 4.59
N ARG A 128 21.68 -20.19 5.60
CA ARG A 128 23.07 -20.43 6.03
C ARG A 128 23.27 -21.86 6.54
N GLY A 129 22.35 -22.36 7.37
CA GLY A 129 22.40 -23.73 7.88
C GLY A 129 22.27 -24.77 6.75
N ALA A 130 21.40 -24.53 5.78
CA ALA A 130 21.27 -25.40 4.61
C ALA A 130 22.56 -25.43 3.77
N ILE A 131 23.22 -24.28 3.57
CA ILE A 131 24.52 -24.20 2.89
C ILE A 131 25.58 -24.99 3.66
N ARG A 132 25.70 -24.77 4.97
CA ARG A 132 26.67 -25.46 5.83
C ARG A 132 26.49 -26.98 5.79
N GLY A 133 25.25 -27.47 5.90
CA GLY A 133 24.97 -28.91 5.82
C GLY A 133 25.30 -29.52 4.46
N MET A 134 25.11 -28.79 3.36
CA MET A 134 25.52 -29.24 2.03
C MET A 134 27.05 -29.20 1.85
N GLU A 135 27.74 -28.21 2.41
CA GLU A 135 29.22 -28.13 2.40
C GLU A 135 29.84 -29.29 3.19
N GLU A 136 29.28 -29.62 4.36
CA GLU A 136 29.69 -30.78 5.16
C GLU A 136 29.48 -32.10 4.40
N ALA A 137 28.34 -32.25 3.71
CA ALA A 137 28.09 -33.41 2.86
C ALA A 137 29.07 -33.48 1.68
N LEU A 138 29.45 -32.34 1.11
CA LEU A 138 30.45 -32.27 0.04
C LEU A 138 31.83 -32.66 0.54
N ALA A 139 32.24 -32.16 1.71
CA ALA A 139 33.51 -32.54 2.34
C ALA A 139 33.58 -34.04 2.63
N GLN A 140 32.49 -34.62 3.15
CA GLN A 140 32.40 -36.07 3.40
C GLN A 140 32.43 -36.87 2.09
N SER A 141 31.82 -36.37 1.00
CA SER A 141 31.87 -37.04 -0.31
C SER A 141 33.28 -37.14 -0.90
N LYS A 142 34.16 -36.16 -0.60
CA LYS A 142 35.55 -36.15 -1.06
C LYS A 142 36.45 -37.14 -0.30
N GLY A 143 36.05 -37.54 0.92
CA GLY A 143 36.81 -38.47 1.78
C GLY A 143 36.20 -39.86 1.94
N ALA A 144 35.00 -40.10 1.41
CA ALA A 144 34.24 -41.34 1.62
C ALA A 144 34.79 -42.54 0.81
N LYS A 145 34.82 -43.72 1.44
CA LYS A 145 35.14 -45.00 0.78
C LYS A 145 33.92 -45.52 0.02
N SER A 146 34.12 -46.33 -1.03
CA SER A 146 33.08 -46.81 -1.97
C SER A 146 31.79 -47.35 -1.32
N LYS A 147 31.87 -47.91 -0.10
CA LYS A 147 30.72 -48.47 0.65
C LYS A 147 29.84 -47.43 1.35
N GLU A 148 30.32 -46.19 1.56
CA GLU A 148 29.61 -45.12 2.29
C GLU A 148 28.89 -44.14 1.35
N LEU A 149 29.19 -44.17 0.05
CA LEU A 149 28.53 -43.32 -0.95
C LEU A 149 27.01 -43.51 -1.05
N PRO A 150 26.44 -44.74 -0.94
CA PRO A 150 24.99 -44.92 -1.01
C PRO A 150 24.25 -44.23 0.15
N ALA A 151 24.76 -44.37 1.38
CA ALA A 151 24.21 -43.74 2.57
C ALA A 151 24.35 -42.20 2.53
N LEU A 152 25.46 -41.71 1.99
CA LEU A 152 25.67 -40.28 1.79
C LEU A 152 24.72 -39.71 0.72
N ASN A 153 24.44 -40.47 -0.35
CA ASN A 153 23.52 -40.06 -1.40
C ASN A 153 22.07 -39.99 -0.90
N GLU A 154 21.65 -40.94 -0.05
CA GLU A 154 20.33 -40.90 0.60
C GLU A 154 20.17 -39.64 1.48
N ARG A 155 21.22 -39.28 2.24
CA ARG A 155 21.22 -38.05 3.04
C ARG A 155 21.15 -36.79 2.19
N VAL A 156 21.84 -36.78 1.04
CA VAL A 156 21.82 -35.68 0.06
C VAL A 156 20.44 -35.54 -0.61
N GLN A 157 19.77 -36.66 -0.90
CA GLN A 157 18.39 -36.67 -1.38
C GLN A 157 17.41 -36.12 -0.33
N GLY A 158 17.63 -36.42 0.96
CA GLY A 158 16.89 -35.80 2.07
C GLY A 158 17.05 -34.28 2.16
N MET A 159 18.14 -33.72 1.63
CA MET A 159 18.36 -32.26 1.52
C MET A 159 17.74 -31.65 0.24
N GLY A 160 17.05 -32.45 -0.58
CA GLY A 160 16.42 -32.03 -1.82
C GLY A 160 17.37 -31.90 -3.01
N VAL A 161 18.53 -32.56 -2.97
CA VAL A 161 19.53 -32.59 -4.04
C VAL A 161 19.51 -33.98 -4.69
N SER A 162 19.45 -34.04 -6.02
CA SER A 162 19.25 -35.31 -6.75
C SER A 162 20.39 -36.32 -6.54
N ASP A 163 21.63 -35.87 -6.69
CA ASP A 163 22.83 -36.69 -6.59
C ASP A 163 23.98 -35.93 -5.93
N LEU A 164 24.95 -36.68 -5.39
CA LEU A 164 26.23 -36.15 -4.88
C LEU A 164 26.95 -35.22 -5.89
N LYS A 165 26.86 -35.52 -7.19
CA LYS A 165 27.44 -34.68 -8.26
C LYS A 165 26.72 -33.33 -8.44
N ALA A 166 25.46 -33.24 -8.06
CA ALA A 166 24.66 -32.02 -8.15
C ALA A 166 24.83 -31.10 -6.92
N LEU A 167 25.49 -31.58 -5.87
CA LEU A 167 25.67 -30.87 -4.61
C LEU A 167 26.41 -29.52 -4.75
N PRO A 168 27.51 -29.38 -5.51
CA PRO A 168 28.15 -28.08 -5.73
C PRO A 168 27.23 -27.06 -6.41
N LYS A 169 26.43 -27.52 -7.39
CA LYS A 169 25.46 -26.68 -8.10
C LYS A 169 24.31 -26.24 -7.17
N ALA A 170 23.86 -27.12 -6.28
CA ALA A 170 22.84 -26.82 -5.28
C ALA A 170 23.34 -25.80 -4.25
N ILE A 171 24.59 -25.92 -3.77
CA ILE A 171 25.24 -24.94 -2.89
C ILE A 171 25.28 -23.55 -3.55
N GLY A 172 25.73 -23.48 -4.81
CA GLY A 172 25.75 -22.22 -5.57
C GLY A 172 24.37 -21.58 -5.74
N GLN A 173 23.32 -22.39 -5.95
CA GLN A 173 21.94 -21.90 -6.02
C GLN A 173 21.46 -21.33 -4.67
N ARG A 174 21.77 -21.99 -3.55
CA ARG A 174 21.40 -21.51 -2.21
C ARG A 174 22.16 -20.27 -1.81
N LEU A 175 23.45 -20.16 -2.17
CA LEU A 175 24.25 -18.95 -1.98
C LEU A 175 23.70 -17.77 -2.79
N LYS A 176 23.26 -18.00 -4.04
CA LYS A 176 22.58 -16.96 -4.83
C LYS A 176 21.25 -16.53 -4.19
N GLN A 177 20.46 -17.47 -3.71
CA GLN A 177 19.22 -17.17 -2.98
C GLN A 177 19.49 -16.33 -1.72
N LEU A 178 20.53 -16.66 -0.97
CA LEU A 178 20.97 -15.89 0.21
C LEU A 178 21.36 -14.46 -0.18
N ALA A 179 22.17 -14.30 -1.23
CA ALA A 179 22.57 -12.99 -1.74
C ALA A 179 21.39 -12.15 -2.23
N ASP A 180 20.43 -12.76 -2.95
CA ASP A 180 19.22 -12.09 -3.43
C ASP A 180 18.33 -11.63 -2.26
N VAL A 181 18.19 -12.45 -1.21
CA VAL A 181 17.44 -12.07 0.00
C VAL A 181 18.14 -10.91 0.71
N LYS A 182 19.47 -10.94 0.88
CA LYS A 182 20.24 -9.79 1.43
C LYS A 182 20.05 -8.53 0.59
N ALA A 183 20.18 -8.62 -0.73
CA ALA A 183 20.04 -7.49 -1.63
C ALA A 183 18.63 -6.87 -1.58
N ARG A 184 17.58 -7.71 -1.51
CA ARG A 184 16.19 -7.26 -1.36
C ARG A 184 15.96 -6.54 -0.04
N HIS A 185 16.57 -7.00 1.05
CA HIS A 185 16.44 -6.36 2.36
C HIS A 185 17.26 -5.06 2.44
N LYS A 186 18.48 -5.05 1.91
CA LYS A 186 19.34 -3.86 1.80
C LYS A 186 18.70 -2.77 0.93
N GLY A 187 18.08 -3.16 -0.19
CA GLY A 187 17.33 -2.26 -1.07
C GLY A 187 16.09 -1.62 -0.40
N LYS A 188 15.52 -2.29 0.60
CA LYS A 188 14.44 -1.74 1.45
C LYS A 188 14.95 -0.89 2.61
N GLY A 189 16.26 -0.64 2.70
CA GLY A 189 16.88 0.19 3.72
C GLY A 189 17.07 -0.49 5.08
N TYR A 190 16.99 -1.82 5.13
CA TYR A 190 17.30 -2.57 6.34
C TYR A 190 18.80 -2.79 6.47
N ASP A 191 19.31 -2.69 7.69
CA ASP A 191 20.68 -3.07 8.00
C ASP A 191 20.80 -4.59 7.90
N VAL A 192 21.69 -5.04 7.02
CA VAL A 192 21.96 -6.46 6.76
C VAL A 192 23.46 -6.61 6.94
N GLN A 193 23.88 -7.33 7.99
CA GLN A 193 25.29 -7.58 8.23
C GLN A 193 25.90 -8.35 7.05
N ASP A 194 26.88 -7.74 6.40
CA ASP A 194 27.71 -8.36 5.38
C ASP A 194 28.72 -9.30 6.09
N GLY A 195 28.28 -10.50 6.47
CA GLY A 195 29.20 -11.54 6.98
C GLY A 195 30.05 -12.15 5.84
N ASP A 196 31.20 -12.72 6.20
CA ASP A 196 32.27 -13.30 5.34
C ASP A 196 31.87 -14.47 4.42
N GLU A 197 30.57 -14.64 4.12
CA GLU A 197 30.03 -15.72 3.28
C GLU A 197 30.33 -15.52 1.79
N PHE A 198 30.56 -14.27 1.36
CA PHE A 198 30.97 -13.95 -0.01
C PHE A 198 32.41 -14.44 -0.28
N SER A 199 33.24 -14.51 0.77
CA SER A 199 34.59 -15.10 0.73
C SER A 199 34.54 -16.62 0.50
N HIS A 200 33.58 -17.29 1.16
CA HIS A 200 33.41 -18.75 1.06
C HIS A 200 32.92 -19.23 -0.32
N LEU A 201 32.04 -18.45 -0.97
CA LEU A 201 31.55 -18.71 -2.33
C LEU A 201 32.66 -18.60 -3.38
N ALA A 202 33.55 -17.61 -3.25
CA ALA A 202 34.71 -17.44 -4.14
C ALA A 202 35.70 -18.61 -4.01
N HIS A 203 35.97 -19.02 -2.77
CA HIS A 203 36.84 -20.16 -2.48
C HIS A 203 36.29 -21.50 -3.00
N LEU A 204 34.96 -21.73 -2.96
CA LEU A 204 34.36 -23.00 -3.38
C LEU A 204 34.22 -23.14 -4.91
N LEU A 205 34.09 -22.01 -5.63
CA LEU A 205 34.02 -21.97 -7.10
C LEU A 205 35.40 -22.04 -7.77
N GLY A 206 36.49 -22.15 -7.00
CA GLY A 206 37.86 -22.21 -7.54
C GLY A 206 38.43 -20.85 -7.92
N GLU A 207 37.83 -19.74 -7.45
CA GLU A 207 38.42 -18.41 -7.52
C GLU A 207 39.28 -18.20 -6.26
N GLY A 208 40.44 -18.86 -6.22
CA GLY A 208 41.40 -18.73 -5.13
C GLY A 208 42.09 -17.36 -5.10
N GLU A 209 42.32 -16.85 -3.90
CA GLU A 209 43.34 -15.88 -3.45
C GLU A 209 43.51 -14.50 -4.14
N ASP A 210 42.83 -14.19 -5.24
CA ASP A 210 42.98 -12.89 -5.93
C ASP A 210 41.98 -11.80 -5.49
N ALA A 211 41.30 -11.97 -4.36
CA ALA A 211 40.39 -10.94 -3.85
C ALA A 211 41.14 -9.65 -3.46
N HIS A 212 42.43 -9.77 -3.12
CA HIS A 212 43.33 -8.65 -2.80
C HIS A 212 43.89 -7.96 -4.06
N ASN A 213 43.83 -8.62 -5.24
CA ASN A 213 44.41 -8.18 -6.51
C ASN A 213 43.36 -7.85 -7.59
N ARG A 214 42.10 -7.62 -7.21
CA ARG A 214 40.96 -7.46 -8.15
C ARG A 214 41.14 -6.36 -9.20
N PHE A 215 42.07 -5.43 -9.01
CA PHE A 215 42.37 -4.34 -9.95
C PHE A 215 43.86 -4.12 -10.22
N ASP A 216 44.74 -5.05 -9.84
CA ASP A 216 46.20 -4.84 -9.89
C ASP A 216 46.75 -4.64 -11.30
N LEU A 217 46.09 -5.24 -12.31
CA LEU A 217 46.49 -5.06 -13.70
C LEU A 217 46.06 -3.68 -14.24
N VAL A 218 45.13 -2.97 -13.58
CA VAL A 218 44.65 -1.66 -14.02
C VAL A 218 45.75 -0.61 -13.94
N ASP A 219 46.63 -0.71 -12.94
CA ASP A 219 47.65 0.29 -12.61
C ASP A 219 49.02 0.00 -13.26
N ARG A 220 49.24 -1.19 -13.86
CA ARG A 220 50.47 -1.53 -14.63
C ARG A 220 50.40 -1.03 -16.09
N PRO A 221 51.48 -0.52 -16.72
CA PRO A 221 51.46 -0.04 -18.11
C PRO A 221 51.22 -1.16 -19.14
N ASP A 222 50.51 -0.86 -20.24
CA ASP A 222 50.13 -1.85 -21.28
C ASP A 222 51.33 -2.51 -21.98
N SER A 223 52.51 -1.87 -21.95
CA SER A 223 53.75 -2.33 -22.57
C SER A 223 54.36 -3.56 -21.90
N GLU A 224 53.96 -3.86 -20.66
CA GLU A 224 54.52 -4.92 -19.83
C GLU A 224 53.59 -6.15 -19.74
N LEU A 225 52.41 -6.11 -20.39
CA LEU A 225 51.39 -7.15 -20.28
C LEU A 225 51.40 -8.08 -21.49
N THR A 226 51.22 -9.38 -21.22
CA THR A 226 50.98 -10.39 -22.26
C THR A 226 49.57 -10.20 -22.86
N ARG A 227 49.33 -10.70 -24.08
CA ARG A 227 48.05 -10.51 -24.80
C ARG A 227 46.81 -10.97 -24.01
N GLU A 228 46.96 -12.05 -23.24
CA GLU A 228 45.90 -12.56 -22.34
C GLU A 228 45.68 -11.65 -21.12
N GLN A 229 46.73 -11.02 -20.59
CA GLN A 229 46.64 -10.10 -19.45
C GLN A 229 46.02 -8.76 -19.83
N LEU A 230 46.15 -8.33 -21.09
CA LEU A 230 45.47 -7.13 -21.61
C LEU A 230 43.95 -7.29 -21.63
N ASP A 231 43.45 -8.48 -21.98
CA ASP A 231 42.01 -8.77 -21.95
C ASP A 231 41.48 -8.88 -20.51
N GLU A 232 42.27 -9.43 -19.59
CA GLU A 232 41.94 -9.47 -18.17
C GLU A 232 41.94 -8.06 -17.55
N LYS A 233 42.90 -7.20 -17.93
CA LYS A 233 42.94 -5.78 -17.55
C LYS A 233 41.72 -5.00 -18.04
N ARG A 234 41.21 -5.29 -19.24
CA ARG A 234 39.96 -4.69 -19.76
C ARG A 234 38.76 -5.11 -18.92
N LYS A 235 38.66 -6.38 -18.53
CA LYS A 235 37.62 -6.86 -17.61
C LYS A 235 37.73 -6.21 -16.23
N GLN A 236 38.94 -6.10 -15.67
CA GLN A 236 39.16 -5.42 -14.39
C GLN A 236 38.80 -3.92 -14.45
N LYS A 237 39.14 -3.21 -15.52
CA LYS A 237 38.71 -1.82 -15.75
C LYS A 237 37.18 -1.69 -15.80
N MET A 238 36.50 -2.60 -16.51
CA MET A 238 35.03 -2.63 -16.58
C MET A 238 34.41 -2.88 -15.20
N LEU A 239 34.92 -3.85 -14.44
CA LEU A 239 34.45 -4.17 -13.10
C LEU A 239 34.70 -3.02 -12.11
N ARG A 240 35.85 -2.34 -12.19
CA ARG A 240 36.19 -1.15 -11.39
C ARG A 240 35.23 -0.01 -11.70
N GLY A 241 34.97 0.24 -12.98
CA GLY A 241 33.99 1.23 -13.43
C GLY A 241 32.57 0.94 -12.92
N ALA A 242 32.13 -0.32 -12.98
CA ALA A 242 30.84 -0.73 -12.48
C ALA A 242 30.73 -0.61 -10.94
N ALA A 243 31.80 -0.91 -10.20
CA ALA A 243 31.85 -0.76 -8.75
C ALA A 243 31.79 0.72 -8.32
N LEU A 244 32.59 1.58 -8.95
CA LEU A 244 32.60 3.03 -8.70
C LEU A 244 31.25 3.68 -9.06
N ALA A 245 30.61 3.25 -10.15
CA ALA A 245 29.29 3.74 -10.54
C ALA A 245 28.20 3.37 -9.50
N ARG A 246 28.25 2.16 -8.95
CA ARG A 246 27.34 1.73 -7.88
C ARG A 246 27.58 2.50 -6.58
N GLU A 247 28.83 2.80 -6.26
CA GLU A 247 29.18 3.59 -5.07
C GLU A 247 28.73 5.05 -5.20
N ALA A 248 28.94 5.66 -6.38
CA ALA A 248 28.45 7.01 -6.67
C ALA A 248 26.92 7.10 -6.63
N GLU A 249 26.21 6.11 -7.18
CA GLU A 249 24.75 6.04 -7.12
C GLU A 249 24.22 5.92 -5.68
N LYS A 250 24.92 5.14 -4.84
CA LYS A 250 24.60 5.03 -3.41
C LYS A 250 24.80 6.37 -2.70
N ARG A 251 25.95 7.03 -2.90
CA ARG A 251 26.24 8.36 -2.33
C ARG A 251 25.20 9.40 -2.76
N ARG A 252 24.77 9.39 -4.03
CA ARG A 252 23.72 10.28 -4.55
C ARG A 252 22.37 10.05 -3.86
N LYS A 253 21.96 8.80 -3.68
CA LYS A 253 20.71 8.46 -2.99
C LYS A 253 20.75 8.81 -1.51
N ASP A 254 21.90 8.64 -0.86
CA ASP A 254 22.08 9.02 0.54
C ASP A 254 22.01 10.55 0.71
N GLN A 255 22.63 11.32 -0.19
CA GLN A 255 22.50 12.79 -0.25
C GLN A 255 21.05 13.24 -0.48
N GLU A 256 20.34 12.64 -1.45
CA GLU A 256 18.92 12.98 -1.73
C GLU A 256 18.01 12.69 -0.52
N ARG A 257 18.31 11.63 0.23
CA ARG A 257 17.60 11.30 1.48
C ARG A 257 17.86 12.31 2.57
N GLU A 258 19.11 12.77 2.71
CA GLU A 258 19.49 13.77 3.70
C GLU A 258 18.88 15.15 3.38
N GLU A 259 18.88 15.56 2.12
CA GLU A 259 18.19 16.77 1.67
C GLU A 259 16.69 16.71 1.91
N LYS A 260 16.04 15.57 1.62
CA LYS A 260 14.62 15.37 1.93
C LYS A 260 14.33 15.42 3.42
N ARG A 261 15.24 14.92 4.27
CA ARG A 261 15.10 15.00 5.73
C ARG A 261 15.21 16.45 6.19
N ARG A 262 16.22 17.19 5.72
CA ARG A 262 16.40 18.61 6.02
C ARG A 262 15.20 19.46 5.58
N ARG A 263 14.68 19.23 4.37
CA ARG A 263 13.50 19.94 3.87
C ARG A 263 12.27 19.71 4.74
N LYS A 264 12.06 18.47 5.21
CA LYS A 264 10.96 18.16 6.14
C LYS A 264 11.12 18.84 7.49
N GLU A 265 12.33 18.86 8.04
CA GLU A 265 12.63 19.56 9.29
C GLU A 265 12.41 21.08 9.15
N GLU A 266 12.77 21.67 8.02
CA GLU A 266 12.50 23.08 7.72
C GLU A 266 11.01 23.37 7.54
N GLU A 267 10.25 22.51 6.84
CA GLU A 267 8.79 22.63 6.72
C GLU A 267 8.08 22.47 8.08
N GLU A 268 8.56 21.57 8.94
CA GLU A 268 8.04 21.42 10.31
C GLU A 268 8.36 22.64 11.16
N ARG A 269 9.55 23.23 11.03
CA ARG A 269 9.93 24.47 11.72
C ARG A 269 9.06 25.65 11.26
N GLN A 270 8.85 25.82 9.96
CA GLN A 270 7.98 26.86 9.41
C GLN A 270 6.53 26.69 9.88
N ARG A 271 6.03 25.45 9.99
CA ARG A 271 4.71 25.16 10.53
C ARG A 271 4.58 25.53 12.01
N GLN A 272 5.66 25.42 12.79
CA GLN A 272 5.68 25.77 14.22
C GLN A 272 5.82 27.29 14.45
N GLU A 273 6.66 27.97 13.66
CA GLU A 273 6.94 29.40 13.80
C GLU A 273 5.81 30.28 13.26
N ASP A 274 5.22 29.95 12.09
CA ASP A 274 4.08 30.70 11.54
C ASP A 274 3.08 29.78 10.79
N PRO A 275 2.09 29.23 11.51
CA PRO A 275 1.05 28.38 10.93
C PRO A 275 0.17 29.09 9.89
N GLN A 276 -0.01 30.41 10.00
CA GLN A 276 -0.88 31.20 9.12
C GLN A 276 -0.23 31.41 7.76
N GLN A 277 1.07 31.72 7.74
CA GLN A 277 1.84 31.86 6.50
C GLN A 277 1.96 30.52 5.77
N TRP A 278 2.25 29.43 6.50
CA TRP A 278 2.30 28.09 5.93
C TRP A 278 0.98 27.66 5.27
N LEU A 279 -0.17 27.97 5.88
CA LEU A 279 -1.49 27.71 5.30
C LEU A 279 -1.80 28.51 4.03
N ARG A 280 -1.21 29.70 3.87
CA ARG A 280 -1.34 30.52 2.66
C ARG A 280 -0.49 29.97 1.53
N ASP A 281 0.73 29.54 1.83
CA ASP A 281 1.67 28.99 0.84
C ASP A 281 1.28 27.56 0.40
N ALA A 282 0.47 26.85 1.18
CA ALA A 282 -0.03 25.50 0.88
C ALA A 282 -1.33 25.45 0.05
N ARG A 283 -1.96 26.60 -0.24
CA ARG A 283 -3.15 26.70 -1.11
C ARG A 283 -2.77 26.84 -2.58
#